data_AF-A0A413IU13-F1
#
_entry.id   AF-A0A413IU13-F1
#
_cell.length_a   1.000
_cell.length_b   1.000
_cell.length_c   1.000
_cell.angle_alpha   90.00
_cell.angle_beta   90.00
_cell.angle_gamma   90.00
#
_symmetry.space_group_name_H-M   'P 1'
#
loop_
_entity.id
_entity.type
_entity.pdbx_description
1 polymer ?
#
loop_
_entity_poly.entity_id
_entity_poly.type
_entity_poly.pdbx_seq_one_letter_code
_entity_poly.pdbx_strand_id
1 'polypeptide(L)'
;MIVVEDILSEVVKKSSVVVGFELSFQYGTLREIVENLNTLGKGGKVKYPLVALIEPFKQRITDDGARSSLRLLIATMTKKTLKADERLEQNYKPILFPAYEVLIGEIKKVTISSTLDHTLINHFEMGRESLQGYDKAILDDHIDAIEINDMNVLFRENKCNNLTKNF
;
A
#
# COMPACT_ATOMS: atom_id res chain seq x y z
N MET A 1 0.11 -22.66 3.66
CA MET A 1 1.03 -21.77 2.92
C MET A 1 0.70 -20.35 3.30
N ILE A 2 1.68 -19.55 3.71
CA ILE A 2 1.47 -18.13 4.00
C ILE A 2 1.27 -17.39 2.68
N VAL A 3 0.07 -16.83 2.49
CA VAL A 3 -0.30 -15.96 1.37
C VAL A 3 -0.22 -14.53 1.88
N VAL A 4 0.74 -13.75 1.38
CA VAL A 4 1.03 -12.39 1.90
C VAL A 4 -0.09 -11.42 1.51
N GLU A 5 -0.68 -11.64 0.35
CA GLU A 5 -1.78 -10.87 -0.24
C GLU A 5 -3.01 -10.91 0.68
N ASP A 6 -3.40 -12.10 1.15
CA ASP A 6 -4.52 -12.29 2.08
C ASP A 6 -4.25 -11.59 3.43
N ILE A 7 -3.02 -11.71 3.94
CA ILE A 7 -2.63 -11.06 5.20
C ILE A 7 -2.72 -9.54 5.06
N LEU A 8 -2.18 -8.98 3.97
CA LEU A 8 -2.20 -7.54 3.75
C LEU A 8 -3.62 -7.02 3.49
N SER A 9 -4.48 -7.79 2.83
CA SER A 9 -5.90 -7.47 2.69
C SER A 9 -6.58 -7.28 4.05
N GLU A 10 -6.36 -8.21 4.98
CA GLU A 10 -6.91 -8.11 6.34
C GLU A 10 -6.27 -6.98 7.17
N VAL A 11 -4.96 -6.76 7.01
CA VAL A 11 -4.27 -5.62 7.64
C VAL A 11 -4.89 -4.30 7.16
N VAL A 12 -5.10 -4.11 5.86
CA VAL A 12 -5.67 -2.88 5.30
C VAL A 12 -7.12 -2.65 5.77
N LYS A 13 -7.92 -3.72 5.87
CA LYS A 13 -9.27 -3.63 6.46
C LYS A 13 -9.23 -3.12 7.90
N LYS A 14 -8.32 -3.65 8.72
CA LYS A 14 -8.13 -3.19 10.11
C LYS A 14 -7.62 -1.75 10.17
N SER A 15 -6.68 -1.40 9.30
CA SER A 15 -6.16 -0.04 9.19
C SER A 15 -7.26 0.96 8.85
N SER A 16 -8.20 0.59 7.97
CA SER A 16 -9.37 1.43 7.63
C SER A 16 -10.22 1.77 8.85
N VAL A 17 -10.47 0.77 9.71
CA VAL A 17 -11.25 0.96 10.95
C VAL A 17 -10.52 1.91 11.91
N VAL A 18 -9.20 1.75 12.05
CA VAL A 18 -8.40 2.55 12.99
C VAL A 18 -8.22 3.99 12.51
N VAL A 19 -7.97 4.19 11.20
CA VAL A 19 -7.74 5.53 10.63
C VAL A 19 -9.05 6.32 10.45
N GLY A 20 -10.20 5.63 10.44
CA GLY A 20 -11.52 6.26 10.36
C GLY A 20 -12.01 6.56 8.94
N PHE A 21 -11.33 6.06 7.92
CA PHE A 21 -11.76 6.13 6.51
C PHE A 21 -11.40 4.84 5.78
N GLU A 22 -12.14 4.54 4.71
CA GLU A 22 -11.95 3.33 3.91
C GLU A 22 -10.65 3.40 3.09
N LEU A 23 -9.79 2.38 3.25
CA LEU A 23 -8.63 2.16 2.40
C LEU A 23 -8.96 1.04 1.40
N SER A 24 -8.83 1.33 0.11
CA SER A 24 -8.93 0.30 -0.92
C SER A 24 -7.63 -0.53 -0.95
N PHE A 25 -7.73 -1.83 -1.17
CA PHE A 25 -6.57 -2.72 -1.29
C PHE A 25 -6.49 -3.33 -2.68
N GLN A 26 -5.30 -3.31 -3.28
CA GLN A 26 -4.98 -4.03 -4.52
C GLN A 26 -3.60 -4.66 -4.43
N TYR A 27 -3.35 -5.65 -5.29
CA TYR A 27 -2.04 -6.24 -5.49
C TYR A 27 -1.86 -6.59 -6.96
N GLY A 28 -0.62 -6.83 -7.37
CA GLY A 28 -0.26 -7.22 -8.73
C GLY A 28 0.80 -6.30 -9.34
N THR A 29 0.98 -6.41 -10.65
CA THR A 29 1.90 -5.50 -11.35
C THR A 29 1.35 -4.07 -11.34
N LEU A 30 2.22 -3.07 -11.40
CA LEU A 30 1.80 -1.67 -11.44
C LEU A 30 0.78 -1.40 -12.57
N ARG A 31 0.97 -2.04 -13.73
CA ARG A 31 0.07 -1.95 -14.87
C ARG A 31 -1.32 -2.51 -14.56
N GLU A 32 -1.39 -3.69 -13.96
CA GLU A 32 -2.65 -4.34 -13.62
C GLU A 32 -3.43 -3.55 -12.57
N ILE A 33 -2.74 -3.04 -11.54
CA ILE A 33 -3.32 -2.17 -10.51
C ILE A 33 -3.99 -0.96 -11.17
N VAL A 34 -3.32 -0.34 -12.14
CA VAL A 34 -3.91 0.76 -12.92
C VAL A 34 -5.13 0.35 -13.72
N GLU A 35 -5.07 -0.76 -14.45
CA GLU A 35 -6.20 -1.23 -15.27
C GLU A 35 -7.43 -1.49 -14.37
N ASN A 36 -7.21 -2.05 -13.18
CA ASN A 36 -8.24 -2.26 -12.15
C ASN A 36 -8.79 -0.94 -11.62
N LEU A 37 -7.91 -0.01 -11.26
CA LEU A 37 -8.26 1.34 -10.82
C LEU A 37 -9.13 2.09 -11.83
N ASN A 38 -8.85 1.96 -13.13
CA ASN A 38 -9.66 2.56 -14.20
C ASN A 38 -11.03 1.89 -14.35
N THR A 39 -11.10 0.58 -14.10
CA THR A 39 -12.37 -0.16 -14.12
C THR A 39 -13.24 0.18 -12.92
N LEU A 40 -12.67 0.30 -11.71
CA LEU A 40 -13.38 0.68 -10.49
C LEU A 40 -14.01 2.07 -10.60
N GLY A 41 -13.28 3.03 -11.18
CA GLY A 41 -13.78 4.39 -11.41
C GLY A 41 -15.05 4.43 -12.27
N LYS A 42 -15.19 3.53 -13.24
CA LYS A 42 -16.40 3.40 -14.07
C LYS A 42 -17.57 2.75 -13.32
N GLY A 43 -17.28 1.93 -12.32
CA GLY A 43 -18.27 1.20 -11.52
C GLY A 43 -18.75 1.93 -10.26
N GLY A 44 -18.26 3.15 -9.99
CA GLY A 44 -18.64 3.93 -8.80
C GLY A 44 -18.09 3.38 -7.48
N LYS A 45 -17.07 2.52 -7.51
CA LYS A 45 -16.41 1.98 -6.31
C LYS A 45 -15.33 2.95 -5.79
N VAL A 46 -15.05 2.89 -4.49
CA VAL A 46 -14.01 3.71 -3.85
C VAL A 46 -12.64 3.35 -4.42
N LYS A 47 -12.00 4.33 -5.06
CA LYS A 47 -10.71 4.17 -5.73
C LYS A 47 -9.55 4.52 -4.79
N TYR A 48 -9.71 5.60 -4.04
CA TYR A 48 -8.70 6.16 -3.15
C TYR A 48 -9.34 6.53 -1.80
N PRO A 49 -8.57 6.53 -0.70
CA PRO A 49 -7.14 6.21 -0.62
C PRO A 49 -6.85 4.73 -0.89
N LEU A 50 -5.80 4.47 -1.67
CA LEU A 50 -5.37 3.14 -2.11
C LEU A 50 -4.16 2.68 -1.32
N VAL A 51 -4.14 1.42 -0.92
CA VAL A 51 -2.95 0.67 -0.52
C VAL A 51 -2.73 -0.43 -1.56
N ALA A 52 -1.57 -0.43 -2.22
CA ALA A 52 -1.23 -1.42 -3.23
C ALA A 52 0.04 -2.19 -2.88
N LEU A 53 -0.01 -3.52 -2.99
CA LEU A 53 1.17 -4.39 -2.97
C LEU A 53 1.70 -4.55 -4.39
N ILE A 54 2.92 -4.07 -4.64
CA ILE A 54 3.51 -4.09 -5.98
C ILE A 54 4.29 -5.40 -6.19
N GLU A 55 3.89 -6.14 -7.21
CA GLU A 55 4.55 -7.37 -7.64
C GLU A 55 5.52 -7.15 -8.81
N PRO A 56 6.53 -8.04 -8.97
CA PRO A 56 6.83 -9.18 -8.10
C PRO A 56 7.58 -8.78 -6.83
N PHE A 57 7.33 -9.51 -5.73
CA PHE A 57 8.16 -9.47 -4.52
C PHE A 57 8.74 -10.85 -4.22
N LYS A 58 9.85 -10.88 -3.48
CA LYS A 58 10.50 -12.15 -3.10
C LYS A 58 9.92 -12.66 -1.79
N GLN A 59 9.52 -13.93 -1.77
CA GLN A 59 9.12 -14.65 -0.57
C GLN A 59 10.02 -15.88 -0.39
N ARG A 60 10.73 -15.94 0.73
CA ARG A 60 11.53 -17.09 1.14
C ARG A 60 10.78 -17.85 2.23
N ILE A 61 10.37 -19.06 1.91
CA ILE A 61 9.73 -19.97 2.87
C ILE A 61 10.79 -20.64 3.73
N THR A 62 10.56 -20.66 5.03
CA THR A 62 11.43 -21.27 6.05
C THR A 62 10.58 -21.97 7.09
N ASP A 63 11.19 -22.85 7.89
CA ASP A 63 10.48 -23.62 8.93
C ASP A 63 9.79 -22.72 9.97
N ASP A 64 10.29 -21.50 10.14
CA ASP A 64 9.78 -20.49 11.08
C ASP A 64 8.82 -19.48 10.43
N GLY A 65 8.46 -19.62 9.15
CA GLY A 65 7.49 -18.76 8.46
C GLY A 65 7.87 -18.32 7.04
N ALA A 66 7.49 -17.11 6.67
CA ALA A 66 7.78 -16.54 5.36
C ALA A 66 8.49 -15.19 5.51
N ARG A 67 9.70 -15.10 4.96
CA ARG A 67 10.47 -13.86 4.86
C ARG A 67 10.19 -13.20 3.52
N SER A 68 9.70 -11.97 3.53
CA SER A 68 9.37 -11.24 2.31
C SER A 68 10.00 -9.85 2.31
N SER A 69 10.40 -9.37 1.12
CA SER A 69 10.78 -7.96 0.91
C SER A 69 9.68 -7.30 0.10
N LEU A 70 8.83 -6.52 0.77
CA LEU A 70 7.62 -5.97 0.19
C LEU A 70 7.87 -4.57 -0.39
N ARG A 71 7.15 -4.28 -1.47
CA ARG A 71 6.99 -2.94 -2.04
C ARG A 71 5.53 -2.55 -1.96
N LEU A 72 5.24 -1.47 -1.24
CA LEU A 72 3.88 -0.97 -1.05
C LEU A 72 3.75 0.46 -1.60
N LEU A 73 2.55 0.81 -2.04
CA LEU A 73 2.18 2.17 -2.44
C LEU A 73 0.92 2.58 -1.68
N ILE A 74 0.94 3.75 -1.04
CA ILE A 74 -0.25 4.38 -0.47
C ILE A 74 -0.54 5.64 -1.29
N ALA A 75 -1.69 5.72 -1.94
CA ALA A 75 -2.01 6.80 -2.87
C ALA A 75 -3.35 7.47 -2.56
N THR A 76 -3.46 8.76 -2.84
CA THR A 76 -4.71 9.52 -2.78
C THR A 76 -4.86 10.44 -4.00
N MET A 77 -6.09 10.79 -4.34
CA MET A 77 -6.36 11.78 -5.40
C MET A 77 -5.77 13.13 -5.05
N THR A 78 -5.25 13.82 -6.06
CA THR A 78 -4.81 15.20 -5.94
C THR A 78 -5.30 16.05 -7.12
N LYS A 79 -5.06 17.35 -7.04
CA LYS A 79 -5.38 18.29 -8.11
C LYS A 79 -4.09 18.85 -8.69
N LYS A 80 -3.98 18.87 -10.02
CA LYS A 80 -2.82 19.39 -10.76
C LYS A 80 -2.43 20.83 -10.36
N THR A 81 -3.40 21.62 -9.91
CA THR A 81 -3.18 23.02 -9.52
C THR A 81 -2.50 23.18 -8.17
N LEU A 82 -2.45 22.14 -7.33
CA LEU A 82 -1.87 22.23 -5.99
C LEU A 82 -0.35 22.20 -6.05
N LYS A 83 0.27 23.09 -5.28
CA LYS A 83 1.72 23.11 -5.02
C LYS A 83 2.11 22.13 -3.92
N ALA A 84 3.41 21.89 -3.75
CA ALA A 84 3.92 20.87 -2.83
C ALA A 84 3.53 21.13 -1.37
N ASP A 85 3.58 22.38 -0.92
CA ASP A 85 3.12 22.82 0.40
C ASP A 85 1.62 22.59 0.59
N GLU A 86 0.82 22.95 -0.41
CA GLU A 86 -0.63 22.73 -0.36
C GLU A 86 -0.97 21.23 -0.34
N ARG A 87 -0.26 20.40 -1.11
CA ARG A 87 -0.41 18.93 -1.08
C ARG A 87 -0.01 18.35 0.27
N LEU A 88 1.05 18.87 0.88
CA LEU A 88 1.48 18.43 2.20
C LEU A 88 0.36 18.66 3.24
N GLU A 89 -0.26 19.84 3.23
CA GLU A 89 -1.34 20.18 4.16
C GLU A 89 -2.67 19.49 3.84
N GLN A 90 -3.02 19.34 2.55
CA GLN A 90 -4.34 18.84 2.13
C GLN A 90 -4.40 17.33 1.95
N ASN A 91 -3.30 16.67 1.58
CA ASN A 91 -3.29 15.24 1.24
C ASN A 91 -2.38 14.44 2.17
N TYR A 92 -1.14 14.88 2.39
CA TYR A 92 -0.19 14.07 3.16
C TYR A 92 -0.54 14.02 4.64
N LYS A 93 -0.59 15.18 5.31
CA LYS A 93 -0.88 15.24 6.74
C LYS A 93 -2.24 14.65 7.13
N PRO A 94 -3.35 14.92 6.41
CA PRO A 94 -4.66 14.41 6.82
C PRO A 94 -4.96 12.99 6.33
N ILE A 95 -4.31 12.50 5.26
CA ILE A 95 -4.65 11.21 4.64
C ILE A 95 -3.46 10.27 4.61
N LEU A 96 -2.38 10.62 3.90
CA LEU A 96 -1.31 9.66 3.60
C LEU A 96 -0.46 9.30 4.84
N PHE A 97 -0.09 10.26 5.68
CA PHE A 97 0.69 9.99 6.90
C PHE A 97 -0.12 9.18 7.93
N PRO A 98 -1.39 9.52 8.25
CA PRO A 98 -2.19 8.68 9.13
C PRO A 98 -2.38 7.26 8.59
N ALA A 99 -2.66 7.12 7.29
CA ALA A 99 -2.79 5.80 6.66
C ALA A 99 -1.48 5.00 6.77
N TYR A 100 -0.34 5.62 6.51
CA TYR A 100 0.99 5.03 6.66
C TYR A 100 1.26 4.56 8.09
N GLU A 101 1.10 5.44 9.08
CA GLU A 101 1.41 5.12 10.49
C GLU A 101 0.56 3.95 11.00
N VAL A 102 -0.74 3.97 10.70
CA VAL A 102 -1.66 2.91 11.07
C VAL A 102 -1.34 1.61 10.34
N LEU A 103 -1.06 1.66 9.04
CA LEU A 103 -0.69 0.47 8.25
C LEU A 103 0.56 -0.21 8.81
N ILE A 104 1.62 0.55 9.06
CA ILE A 104 2.86 0.04 9.68
C ILE A 104 2.56 -0.56 11.06
N GLY A 105 1.73 0.09 11.86
CA GLY A 105 1.28 -0.42 13.16
C GLY A 105 0.57 -1.77 13.07
N GLU A 106 -0.35 -1.94 12.13
CA GLU A 106 -1.06 -3.20 11.91
C GLU A 106 -0.13 -4.30 11.35
N ILE A 107 0.80 -3.97 10.44
CA ILE A 107 1.80 -4.92 9.93
C ILE A 107 2.70 -5.43 11.07
N LYS A 108 3.10 -4.59 12.01
CA LYS A 108 3.90 -5.01 13.19
C LYS A 108 3.19 -6.06 14.04
N LYS A 109 1.85 -6.01 14.14
CA LYS A 109 1.08 -6.99 14.93
C LYS A 109 1.13 -8.40 14.33
N VAL A 110 1.22 -8.49 13.00
CA VAL A 110 1.18 -9.75 12.25
C VAL A 110 2.57 -10.28 11.90
N THR A 111 3.61 -9.47 12.12
CA THR A 111 5.01 -9.82 11.92
C THR A 111 5.74 -10.04 13.27
N ILE A 112 7.01 -10.46 13.19
CA ILE A 112 7.87 -10.65 14.38
C ILE A 112 8.97 -9.62 14.47
N SER A 113 9.28 -8.96 13.35
CA SER A 113 10.33 -7.97 13.30
C SER A 113 10.07 -6.88 14.34
N SER A 114 11.00 -6.71 15.28
CA SER A 114 10.95 -5.66 16.30
C SER A 114 10.99 -4.27 15.67
N THR A 115 11.62 -4.18 14.50
CA THR A 115 11.64 -3.02 13.62
C THR A 115 11.11 -3.42 12.25
N LEU A 116 10.40 -2.51 11.58
CA LEU A 116 10.06 -2.64 10.17
C LEU A 116 10.91 -1.62 9.44
N ASP A 117 12.17 -1.95 9.21
CA ASP A 117 13.08 -1.06 8.50
C ASP A 117 12.70 -1.07 7.01
N HIS A 118 12.49 0.11 6.45
CA HIS A 118 12.10 0.33 5.06
C HIS A 118 12.44 1.75 4.63
N THR A 119 12.48 1.95 3.32
CA THR A 119 12.65 3.28 2.71
C THR A 119 11.28 3.87 2.41
N LEU A 120 11.06 5.12 2.84
CA LEU A 120 9.85 5.88 2.53
C LEU A 120 10.16 6.98 1.51
N ILE A 121 9.40 7.01 0.42
CA ILE A 121 9.54 8.00 -0.66
C ILE A 121 8.20 8.72 -0.84
N ASN A 122 8.20 10.04 -0.69
CA ASN A 122 7.02 10.89 -0.93
C ASN A 122 7.01 11.36 -2.38
N HIS A 123 5.98 10.98 -3.13
CA HIS A 123 5.76 11.38 -4.52
C HIS A 123 4.70 12.48 -4.59
N PHE A 124 5.15 13.74 -4.56
CA PHE A 124 4.28 14.90 -4.81
C PHE A 124 3.98 14.97 -6.31
N GLU A 125 2.77 14.59 -6.68
CA GLU A 125 2.35 14.30 -8.06
C GLU A 125 3.03 13.07 -8.67
N MET A 126 2.49 11.89 -8.37
CA MET A 126 2.80 10.69 -9.14
C MET A 126 1.89 10.66 -10.38
N GLY A 127 2.33 11.36 -11.43
CA GLY A 127 1.65 11.47 -12.73
C GLY A 127 2.63 11.27 -13.89
N ARG A 128 2.26 11.72 -15.10
CA ARG A 128 2.91 11.45 -16.40
C ARG A 128 4.45 11.52 -16.48
N GLU A 129 5.14 12.20 -15.57
CA GLU A 129 6.55 12.54 -15.69
C GLU A 129 7.47 12.03 -14.56
N SER A 130 6.95 11.39 -13.49
CA SER A 130 7.78 11.07 -12.31
C SER A 130 8.40 9.67 -12.30
N LEU A 131 8.17 8.85 -13.33
CA LEU A 131 8.78 7.53 -13.45
C LEU A 131 9.81 7.50 -14.58
N GLN A 132 10.97 8.16 -14.38
CA GLN A 132 12.14 7.87 -15.21
C GLN A 132 12.57 6.42 -14.95
N GLY A 133 12.04 5.51 -15.77
CA GLY A 133 12.29 4.06 -15.71
C GLY A 133 11.09 3.20 -16.07
N TYR A 134 9.87 3.74 -16.05
CA TYR A 134 8.67 3.02 -16.51
C TYR A 134 8.03 3.80 -17.67
N ASP A 135 7.98 3.17 -18.84
CA ASP A 135 7.31 3.67 -20.03
C ASP A 135 5.96 4.32 -19.71
N LYS A 136 5.79 5.56 -20.17
CA LYS A 136 4.53 6.30 -20.38
C LYS A 136 3.46 6.11 -19.30
N ALA A 137 3.28 7.14 -18.47
CA ALA A 137 1.98 7.57 -17.95
C ALA A 137 1.05 6.44 -17.48
N ILE A 138 1.45 5.70 -16.45
CA ILE A 138 0.68 4.54 -16.02
C ILE A 138 -0.62 4.98 -15.32
N LEU A 139 -0.68 6.12 -14.61
CA LEU A 139 -1.93 6.60 -13.99
C LEU A 139 -2.55 7.77 -14.76
N ASP A 140 -3.82 7.64 -15.14
CA ASP A 140 -4.62 8.72 -15.75
C ASP A 140 -5.01 9.80 -14.73
N ASP A 141 -5.09 9.44 -13.45
CA ASP A 141 -5.40 10.36 -12.36
C ASP A 141 -4.16 11.12 -11.89
N HIS A 142 -4.35 12.37 -11.49
CA HIS A 142 -3.37 13.05 -10.65
C HIS A 142 -3.46 12.47 -9.24
N ILE A 143 -2.38 11.87 -8.75
CA ILE A 143 -2.30 11.33 -7.38
C ILE A 143 -1.08 11.86 -6.62
N ASP A 144 -1.19 11.89 -5.30
CA ASP A 144 -0.05 11.97 -4.39
C ASP A 144 0.14 10.61 -3.72
N ALA A 145 1.38 10.19 -3.50
CA ALA A 145 1.65 8.86 -2.98
C ALA A 145 2.85 8.77 -2.03
N ILE A 146 2.78 7.79 -1.14
CA ILE A 146 3.90 7.29 -0.34
C ILE A 146 4.28 5.92 -0.90
N GLU A 147 5.50 5.79 -1.39
CA GLU A 147 6.08 4.51 -1.75
C GLU A 147 6.93 3.99 -0.58
N ILE A 148 6.69 2.73 -0.24
CA ILE A 148 7.44 2.01 0.79
C ILE A 148 8.23 0.89 0.11
N ASN A 149 9.54 1.01 0.16
CA ASN A 149 10.48 0.09 -0.49
C ASN A 149 11.29 -0.70 0.52
N ASP A 150 11.73 -1.89 0.10
CA ASP A 150 12.62 -2.77 0.85
C ASP A 150 12.10 -3.14 2.25
N MET A 151 10.78 -3.25 2.41
CA MET A 151 10.18 -3.61 3.69
C MET A 151 10.39 -5.10 3.97
N ASN A 152 11.39 -5.40 4.78
CA ASN A 152 11.72 -6.77 5.16
C ASN A 152 10.86 -7.24 6.33
N VAL A 153 10.00 -8.23 6.06
CA VAL A 153 9.04 -8.78 7.02
C VAL A 153 9.23 -10.28 7.21
N LEU A 154 9.03 -10.74 8.44
CA LEU A 154 8.87 -12.16 8.76
C LEU A 154 7.45 -12.40 9.26
N PHE A 155 6.64 -13.06 8.42
CA PHE A 155 5.31 -13.54 8.77
C PHE A 155 5.41 -14.93 9.39
N ARG A 156 4.75 -15.15 10.54
CA ARG A 156 4.71 -16.46 11.22
C ARG A 156 3.34 -17.11 11.11
N GLU A 157 3.31 -18.40 10.80
CA GLU A 157 2.05 -19.15 10.64
C GLU A 157 1.14 -19.06 11.87
N ASN A 158 1.70 -19.19 13.08
CA ASN A 158 0.90 -19.14 14.31
C ASN A 158 0.29 -17.76 14.61
N LYS A 159 0.89 -16.66 14.12
CA LYS A 159 0.33 -15.31 14.23
C LYS A 159 -0.66 -15.01 13.09
N CYS A 160 -0.40 -15.52 11.90
CA CYS A 160 -1.23 -15.31 10.71
C CYS A 160 -2.52 -16.14 10.76
N ASN A 161 -2.46 -17.37 11.30
CA ASN A 161 -3.62 -18.26 11.42
C ASN A 161 -4.74 -17.68 12.32
N ASN A 162 -4.43 -16.75 13.23
CA ASN A 162 -5.46 -16.09 14.03
C ASN A 162 -6.20 -14.97 13.26
N LEU A 163 -5.69 -14.57 12.08
CA LEU A 163 -6.32 -13.57 11.20
C LEU A 163 -7.24 -14.25 10.17
N THR A 164 -6.86 -15.43 9.68
CA THR A 164 -7.57 -16.16 8.62
C THR A 164 -8.55 -17.21 9.13
N LYS A 165 -8.61 -17.47 10.46
CA LYS A 165 -9.52 -18.45 11.08
C LYS A 165 -11.02 -18.06 11.11
N ASN A 166 -11.37 -16.90 10.58
CA ASN A 166 -12.76 -16.44 10.49
C ASN A 166 -13.39 -16.65 9.10
N PHE A 167 -12.87 -17.61 8.34
CA PHE A 167 -13.47 -18.11 7.10
C PHE A 167 -13.89 -19.57 7.27
#